data_AF-A0A139CWR6-F1
#
_entry.id   AF-A0A139CWR6-F1
#
_cell.length_a   1.000
_cell.length_b   1.000
_cell.length_c   1.000
_cell.angle_alpha   90.00
_cell.angle_beta   90.00
_cell.angle_gamma   90.00
#
_symmetry.space_group_name_H-M   'P 1'
#
loop_
_entity.id
_entity.type
_entity.pdbx_description
1 polymer ?
#
loop_
_entity_poly.entity_id
_entity_poly.type
_entity_poly.pdbx_seq_one_letter_code
_entity_poly.pdbx_strand_id
1 'polypeptide(L)'
;MDEKYYKNNPRDEGQRTLMDLLANDDDIEEQFVIRELLSYLIQKMKDECSELEFKSFFLFHRGYSYDEIAQRQNRHSKSIDNALYRARKRAEKIVS
;
A
#
# COMPACT_ATOMS: atom_id res chain seq x y z
N MET A 1 15.90 29.58 2.91
CA MET A 1 14.81 28.73 3.45
C MET A 1 14.83 27.50 2.59
N ASP A 2 15.63 26.54 3.02
CA ASP A 2 16.48 25.74 2.14
C ASP A 2 15.88 24.40 1.71
N GLU A 3 16.15 24.11 0.46
CA GLU A 3 15.63 23.09 -0.45
C GLU A 3 16.18 21.66 -0.15
N LYS A 4 16.27 21.23 1.11
CA LYS A 4 17.04 20.00 1.48
C LYS A 4 16.46 19.04 2.55
N TYR A 5 15.14 18.93 2.70
CA TYR A 5 14.52 17.86 3.51
C TYR A 5 13.27 17.37 2.74
N TYR A 6 13.27 16.34 1.88
CA TYR A 6 13.61 14.93 2.09
C TYR A 6 14.07 14.32 0.76
N LYS A 7 15.39 14.20 0.57
CA LYS A 7 15.94 13.15 -0.29
C LYS A 7 15.68 11.80 0.37
N ASN A 8 15.23 10.85 -0.43
CA ASN A 8 15.51 9.42 -0.31
C ASN A 8 15.16 8.80 1.06
N ASN A 9 13.98 8.18 1.16
CA ASN A 9 13.77 7.12 2.13
C ASN A 9 14.70 5.94 1.74
N PRO A 10 15.81 5.67 2.44
CA PRO A 10 16.77 4.63 2.04
C PRO A 10 16.35 3.27 2.61
N ARG A 11 15.05 2.94 2.51
CA ARG A 11 14.52 1.62 2.91
C ARG A 11 13.78 0.88 1.80
N ASP A 12 13.67 1.45 0.61
CA ASP A 12 13.12 0.79 -0.58
C ASP A 12 14.22 0.47 -1.59
N GLU A 13 15.22 -0.30 -1.16
CA GLU A 13 15.99 -1.11 -2.10
C GLU A 13 15.29 -2.47 -2.20
N GLY A 14 14.31 -2.59 -3.11
CA GLY A 14 14.01 -3.90 -3.71
C GLY A 14 12.61 -4.50 -3.58
N GLN A 15 11.53 -3.71 -3.42
CA GLN A 15 10.19 -4.25 -3.70
C GLN A 15 9.62 -3.59 -4.96
N ARG A 16 9.90 -4.19 -6.12
CA ARG A 16 9.08 -3.95 -7.31
C ARG A 16 7.64 -4.24 -6.90
N THR A 17 6.78 -3.24 -7.00
CA THR A 17 5.36 -3.42 -6.77
C THR A 17 4.75 -4.10 -7.99
N LEU A 18 3.60 -4.77 -7.82
CA LEU A 18 2.87 -5.34 -8.94
C LEU A 18 2.48 -4.27 -9.98
N MET A 19 2.37 -2.99 -9.57
CA MET A 19 2.17 -1.87 -10.50
C MET A 19 3.40 -1.58 -11.37
N ASP A 20 4.61 -1.82 -10.85
CA ASP A 20 5.85 -1.67 -11.63
C ASP A 20 6.02 -2.78 -12.67
N LEU A 21 5.45 -3.97 -12.42
CA LEU A 21 5.37 -5.06 -13.40
C LEU A 21 4.33 -4.76 -14.50
N LEU A 22 3.16 -4.24 -14.12
CA LEU A 22 2.08 -3.85 -15.04
C LEU A 22 2.47 -2.77 -16.06
N ALA A 23 3.48 -1.95 -15.76
CA ALA A 23 3.90 -0.85 -16.63
C ALA A 23 4.76 -1.27 -17.82
N ASN A 24 5.19 -2.54 -17.90
CA ASN A 24 6.20 -2.99 -18.88
C ASN A 24 5.71 -4.03 -19.90
N ASP A 25 4.49 -4.57 -19.79
CA ASP A 25 3.97 -5.58 -20.73
C ASP A 25 2.73 -5.10 -21.51
N ASP A 26 2.80 -5.19 -22.84
CA ASP A 26 1.73 -4.83 -23.79
C ASP A 26 0.71 -5.97 -24.00
N ASP A 27 0.86 -7.13 -23.34
CA ASP A 27 -0.05 -8.26 -23.48
C ASP A 27 -1.35 -8.06 -22.68
N ILE A 28 -2.46 -7.90 -23.41
CA ILE A 28 -3.79 -7.68 -22.85
C ILE A 28 -4.24 -8.86 -21.98
N GLU A 29 -3.86 -10.10 -22.31
CA GLU A 29 -4.26 -11.27 -21.52
C GLU A 29 -3.56 -11.28 -20.17
N GLU A 30 -2.26 -11.00 -20.13
CA GLU A 30 -1.51 -10.89 -18.89
C GLU A 30 -2.02 -9.73 -18.03
N GLN A 31 -2.28 -8.57 -18.63
CA GLN A 31 -2.88 -7.44 -17.91
C GLN A 31 -4.26 -7.80 -17.34
N PHE A 32 -5.08 -8.58 -18.07
CA PHE A 32 -6.38 -9.02 -17.59
C PHE A 32 -6.26 -9.93 -16.37
N VAL A 33 -5.40 -10.95 -16.44
CA VAL A 33 -5.13 -11.88 -15.33
C VAL A 33 -4.59 -11.13 -14.11
N ILE A 34 -3.66 -10.20 -14.29
CA ILE A 34 -3.11 -9.41 -13.18
C ILE A 34 -4.18 -8.53 -12.54
N ARG A 35 -5.07 -7.91 -13.34
CA ARG A 35 -6.18 -7.09 -12.82
C ARG A 35 -7.16 -7.93 -12.01
N GLU A 36 -7.51 -9.13 -12.46
CA GLU A 36 -8.37 -10.04 -11.70
C GLU A 36 -7.72 -10.46 -10.38
N LEU A 37 -6.44 -10.84 -10.42
CA LEU A 37 -5.68 -11.18 -9.22
C LEU A 37 -5.62 -10.02 -8.23
N LEU A 38 -5.35 -8.80 -8.71
CA LEU A 38 -5.38 -7.59 -7.89
C LEU A 38 -6.75 -7.34 -7.28
N SER A 39 -7.82 -7.48 -8.06
CA SER A 39 -9.19 -7.30 -7.58
C SER A 39 -9.52 -8.30 -6.47
N TYR A 40 -9.15 -9.58 -6.67
CA TYR A 40 -9.31 -10.63 -5.66
C TYR A 40 -8.53 -10.32 -4.38
N LEU A 41 -7.27 -9.91 -4.49
CA LEU A 41 -6.43 -9.55 -3.34
C LEU A 41 -6.98 -8.34 -2.59
N ILE A 42 -7.43 -7.30 -3.30
CA ILE A 42 -8.04 -6.10 -2.71
C ILE A 42 -9.31 -6.48 -1.95
N GLN A 43 -10.15 -7.35 -2.52
CA GLN A 43 -11.38 -7.80 -1.88
C GLN A 43 -11.07 -8.59 -0.60
N LYS A 44 -10.17 -9.57 -0.68
CA LYS A 44 -9.76 -10.37 0.48
C LYS A 44 -9.12 -9.50 1.59
N MET A 45 -8.36 -8.47 1.21
CA MET A 45 -7.83 -7.48 2.14
C MET A 45 -8.93 -6.65 2.81
N LYS A 46 -9.99 -6.25 2.09
CA LYS A 46 -11.14 -5.55 2.67
C LYS A 46 -11.91 -6.42 3.67
N ASP A 47 -12.01 -7.72 3.41
CA ASP A 47 -12.75 -8.65 4.24
C ASP A 47 -12.00 -9.00 5.54
N GLU A 48 -10.67 -9.11 5.45
CA GLU A 48 -9.79 -9.49 6.57
C GLU A 48 -9.31 -8.29 7.43
N CYS A 49 -9.14 -7.11 6.82
CA CYS A 49 -8.68 -5.92 7.52
C CYS A 49 -9.84 -5.10 8.08
N SER A 50 -9.63 -4.45 9.22
CA SER A 50 -10.54 -3.38 9.64
C SER A 50 -10.49 -2.20 8.65
N GLU A 51 -11.55 -1.40 8.63
CA GLU A 51 -11.65 -0.23 7.74
C GLU A 51 -10.45 0.73 7.89
N LEU A 52 -9.97 0.94 9.12
CA LEU A 52 -8.80 1.76 9.42
C LEU A 52 -7.51 1.16 8.83
N GLU A 53 -7.32 -0.14 8.99
CA GLU A 53 -6.14 -0.87 8.47
C GLU A 53 -6.13 -0.82 6.94
N PHE A 54 -7.26 -1.13 6.30
CA PHE A 54 -7.40 -1.11 4.85
C PHE A 54 -7.19 0.30 4.27
N LYS A 55 -7.86 1.32 4.83
CA LYS A 55 -7.71 2.72 4.37
C LYS A 55 -6.27 3.22 4.54
N SER A 56 -5.64 2.90 5.67
CA SER A 56 -4.25 3.30 5.91
C SER A 56 -3.32 2.63 4.91
N PHE A 57 -3.46 1.32 4.70
CA PHE A 57 -2.67 0.55 3.73
C PHE A 57 -2.82 1.06 2.29
N PHE A 58 -4.07 1.34 1.89
CA PHE A 58 -4.39 1.85 0.56
C PHE A 58 -3.80 3.25 0.31
N LEU A 59 -3.91 4.16 1.30
CA LEU A 59 -3.33 5.50 1.17
C LEU A 59 -1.79 5.44 1.18
N PHE A 60 -1.20 4.59 2.00
CA PHE A 60 0.26 4.42 2.02
C PHE A 60 0.80 3.95 0.66
N HIS A 61 0.17 2.94 0.05
CA HIS A 61 0.54 2.48 -1.30
C HIS A 61 0.21 3.47 -2.43
N ARG A 62 -0.58 4.51 -2.16
CA ARG A 62 -0.77 5.65 -3.07
C ARG A 62 0.30 6.74 -2.93
N GLY A 63 1.29 6.54 -2.06
CA GLY A 63 2.40 7.47 -1.85
C GLY A 63 2.14 8.54 -0.78
N TYR A 64 1.07 8.43 -0.01
CA TYR A 64 0.83 9.36 1.10
C TYR A 64 1.72 9.01 2.31
N SER A 65 2.29 10.04 2.93
CA SER A 65 3.06 9.91 4.15
C SER A 65 2.18 9.57 5.36
N TYR A 66 2.80 9.05 6.44
CA TYR A 66 2.10 8.71 7.68
C TYR A 66 1.31 9.89 8.26
N ASP A 67 1.88 11.09 8.24
CA ASP A 67 1.25 12.30 8.78
C ASP A 67 0.07 12.77 7.93
N GLU A 68 0.16 12.66 6.60
CA GLU A 68 -0.96 13.01 5.73
C GLU A 68 -2.11 12.00 5.85
N ILE A 69 -1.80 10.71 6.04
CA ILE A 69 -2.81 9.68 6.30
C ILE A 69 -3.47 9.92 7.66
N ALA A 70 -2.67 10.28 8.67
CA ALA A 70 -3.13 10.62 10.01
C ALA A 70 -4.10 11.81 9.98
N GLN A 71 -3.74 12.89 9.28
CA GLN A 71 -4.62 14.04 9.06
C GLN A 71 -5.92 13.66 8.36
N ARG A 72 -5.86 12.90 7.26
CA ARG A 72 -7.06 12.48 6.50
C ARG A 72 -8.01 11.60 7.30
N GLN A 73 -7.47 10.78 8.18
CA GLN A 73 -8.27 9.88 9.02
C GLN A 73 -8.59 10.47 10.40
N ASN A 74 -8.16 11.71 10.66
CA ASN A 74 -8.28 12.39 11.94
C ASN A 74 -7.74 11.55 13.12
N ARG A 75 -6.54 11.00 12.94
CA ARG A 75 -5.82 10.17 13.94
C ARG A 75 -4.39 10.64 14.09
N HIS A 76 -3.71 10.11 15.10
CA HIS A 76 -2.27 10.34 15.31
C HIS A 76 -1.43 9.37 14.47
N SER A 77 -0.25 9.80 14.01
CA SER A 77 0.65 9.02 13.13
C SER A 77 1.03 7.65 13.71
N LYS A 78 1.19 7.54 15.04
CA LYS A 78 1.40 6.24 15.74
C LYS A 78 0.23 5.26 15.57
N SER A 79 -1.00 5.76 15.49
CA SER A 79 -2.17 4.90 15.23
C SER A 79 -2.18 4.41 13.79
N ILE A 80 -1.69 5.22 12.84
CA ILE A 80 -1.57 4.84 11.43
C ILE A 80 -0.47 3.79 11.26
N ASP A 81 0.69 3.98 11.89
CA ASP A 81 1.77 2.99 11.91
C ASP A 81 1.29 1.63 12.46
N ASN A 82 0.61 1.65 13.61
CA ASN A 82 0.00 0.43 14.18
C ASN A 82 -1.03 -0.22 13.23
N ALA A 83 -1.82 0.57 12.51
CA ALA A 83 -2.78 0.06 11.54
C ALA A 83 -2.07 -0.56 10.32
N LEU A 84 -1.02 0.08 9.81
CA LEU A 84 -0.21 -0.42 8.70
C LEU A 84 0.52 -1.72 9.04
N TYR A 85 1.09 -1.80 10.25
CA TYR A 85 1.71 -3.04 10.73
C TYR A 85 0.71 -4.20 10.76
N ARG A 86 -0.49 -3.98 11.28
CA ARG A 86 -1.55 -5.02 11.30
C ARG A 86 -2.04 -5.37 9.90
N ALA A 87 -2.25 -4.39 9.03
CA ALA A 87 -2.63 -4.62 7.63
C ALA A 87 -1.58 -5.49 6.91
N ARG A 88 -0.29 -5.20 7.09
CA ARG A 88 0.80 -6.01 6.52
C ARG A 88 0.77 -7.45 7.04
N LYS A 89 0.59 -7.65 8.34
CA LYS A 89 0.49 -9.00 8.94
C LYS A 89 -0.70 -9.80 8.41
N ARG A 90 -1.82 -9.15 8.10
CA ARG A 90 -2.98 -9.78 7.46
C ARG A 90 -2.70 -10.10 5.99
N ALA A 91 -2.10 -9.17 5.25
CA ALA A 91 -1.70 -9.38 3.86
C ALA A 91 -0.75 -10.57 3.70
N GLU A 92 0.24 -10.71 4.60
CA GLU A 92 1.15 -11.86 4.64
C GLU A 92 0.41 -13.19 4.79
N LYS A 93 -0.71 -13.23 5.53
CA LYS A 93 -1.55 -14.44 5.68
C LYS A 93 -2.48 -14.70 4.50
N ILE A 94 -2.81 -13.66 3.73
CA ILE A 94 -3.69 -13.78 2.57
C ILE A 94 -2.96 -14.42 1.39
N VAL A 95 -1.67 -14.10 1.27
CA VAL A 95 -0.77 -14.54 0.19
C VAL A 95 -0.02 -15.83 0.55
N SER A 96 0.11 -16.14 1.84
CA SER A 96 0.61 -17.44 2.32
C SER A 96 -0.46 -18.53 2.23
#